data_AF-A0A4R4S9G4-F1
#
_entry.id   AF-A0A4R4S9G4-F1
#
_cell.length_a   1.000
_cell.length_b   1.000
_cell.length_c   1.000
_cell.angle_alpha   90.00
_cell.angle_beta   90.00
_cell.angle_gamma   90.00
#
_symmetry.space_group_name_H-M   'P 1'
#
loop_
_entity.id
_entity.type
_entity.pdbx_description
1 polymer ?
#
loop_
_entity_poly.entity_id
_entity_poly.type
_entity_poly.pdbx_seq_one_letter_code
_entity_poly.pdbx_strand_id
1 'polypeptide(L)' 'PLDPTLPRHPAVAAHLHERDGDLTTAAHLYAEAARQATNLAERDHLTRRAARLNEALRR' A
#
# COMPACT_ATOMS: atom_id res chain seq x y z
N PRO A 1 -10.23 5.32 -21.40
CA PRO A 1 -8.99 5.75 -20.73
C PRO A 1 -9.30 6.15 -19.29
N LEU A 2 -8.72 5.47 -18.30
CA LEU A 2 -8.95 5.77 -16.88
C LEU A 2 -8.10 6.98 -16.47
N ASP A 3 -8.74 7.92 -15.77
CA ASP A 3 -8.16 9.19 -15.35
C ASP A 3 -7.07 8.98 -14.27
N PRO A 4 -5.84 9.50 -14.46
CA PRO A 4 -4.74 9.37 -13.49
C PRO A 4 -4.95 10.15 -12.18
N THR A 5 -6.02 10.95 -12.07
CA THR A 5 -6.38 11.72 -10.87
C THR A 5 -7.39 11.00 -9.96
N LEU A 6 -7.87 9.81 -10.33
CA LEU A 6 -8.75 9.00 -9.47
C LEU A 6 -7.96 8.47 -8.25
N PRO A 7 -8.40 8.73 -6.99
CA PRO A 7 -7.68 8.39 -5.76
C PRO A 7 -7.79 6.88 -5.42
N ARG A 8 -7.27 6.02 -6.30
CA ARG A 8 -7.26 4.55 -6.15
C ARG A 8 -5.90 3.90 -6.40
N HIS A 9 -4.87 4.67 -6.75
CA HIS A 9 -3.65 4.10 -7.31
C HIS A 9 -2.73 3.37 -6.31
N PRO A 10 -2.34 3.92 -5.16
CA PRO A 10 -1.24 3.35 -4.40
C PRO A 10 -1.64 2.08 -3.64
N ALA A 11 -2.84 2.01 -3.05
CA ALA A 11 -3.29 0.80 -2.33
C ALA A 11 -3.50 -0.41 -3.25
N VAL A 12 -4.06 -0.17 -4.44
CA VAL A 12 -4.28 -1.23 -5.43
C VAL A 12 -2.95 -1.67 -6.04
N ALA A 13 -2.07 -0.73 -6.40
CA ALA A 13 -0.73 -1.05 -6.88
C ALA A 13 0.07 -1.83 -5.83
N ALA A 14 0.01 -1.42 -4.56
CA ALA A 14 0.65 -2.13 -3.47
C ALA A 14 0.18 -3.59 -3.39
N HIS A 15 -1.13 -3.83 -3.49
CA HIS A 15 -1.69 -5.18 -3.47
C HIS A 15 -1.21 -6.04 -4.65
N LEU A 16 -1.10 -5.46 -5.85
CA LEU A 16 -0.61 -6.17 -7.03
C LEU A 16 0.87 -6.53 -6.90
N HIS A 17 1.71 -5.59 -6.48
CA HIS A 17 3.13 -5.86 -6.21
C HIS A 17 3.32 -6.90 -5.10
N GLU A 18 2.49 -6.87 -4.05
CA GLU A 18 2.52 -7.90 -3.01
C GLU A 18 2.22 -9.29 -3.59
N ARG A 19 1.22 -9.40 -4.47
CA ARG A 19 0.88 -10.66 -5.14
C ARG A 19 1.93 -11.13 -6.15
N ASP A 20 2.67 -10.20 -6.73
CA ASP A 20 3.79 -10.47 -7.65
C ASP A 20 5.09 -10.80 -6.90
N GLY A 21 5.12 -10.65 -5.57
CA GLY A 21 6.27 -10.93 -4.71
C GLY A 21 7.23 -9.75 -4.54
N ASP A 22 6.96 -8.60 -5.15
CA ASP A 22 7.69 -7.36 -4.90
C ASP A 22 7.20 -6.70 -3.60
N LEU A 23 7.61 -7.30 -2.48
CA LEU A 23 7.20 -6.87 -1.15
C LEU A 23 7.75 -5.48 -0.77
N THR A 24 8.90 -5.10 -1.34
CA THR A 24 9.53 -3.79 -1.09
C THR A 24 8.69 -2.68 -1.68
N THR A 25 8.35 -2.77 -2.97
CA THR A 25 7.50 -1.78 -3.63
C THR A 25 6.11 -1.77 -2.99
N ALA A 26 5.56 -2.93 -2.66
CA ALA A 26 4.28 -3.02 -1.96
C ALA A 26 4.28 -2.31 -0.60
N ALA A 27 5.31 -2.50 0.23
CA ALA A 27 5.41 -1.86 1.54
C ALA A 27 5.43 -0.32 1.43
N HIS A 28 6.18 0.21 0.47
CA HIS A 28 6.24 1.65 0.21
C HIS A 28 4.90 2.22 -0.25
N LEU A 29 4.24 1.55 -1.19
CA LEU A 29 2.94 2.00 -1.72
C LEU A 29 1.82 1.90 -0.66
N TYR A 30 1.85 0.89 0.20
CA TYR A 30 0.92 0.82 1.33
C TYR A 30 1.12 1.97 2.32
N ALA A 31 2.37 2.35 2.62
CA ALA A 31 2.65 3.50 3.48
C ALA A 31 2.22 4.83 2.83
N GLU A 32 2.43 4.98 1.52
CA GLU A 32 1.96 6.15 0.78
C GLU A 32 0.43 6.25 0.77
N ALA A 33 -0.25 5.14 0.50
CA ALA A 33 -1.70 5.07 0.54
C ALA A 33 -2.24 5.42 1.94
N ALA A 34 -1.59 4.94 3.01
CA ALA A 34 -1.97 5.29 4.38
C ALA A 34 -1.88 6.80 4.64
N ARG A 35 -0.85 7.48 4.12
CA ARG A 35 -0.69 8.94 4.26
C ARG A 35 -1.79 9.71 3.52
N GLN A 36 -2.27 9.18 2.39
CA GLN A 36 -3.32 9.82 1.59
C GLN A 36 -4.75 9.48 2.06
N ALA A 37 -4.91 8.41 2.85
CA ALA A 37 -6.22 7.96 3.31
C ALA A 37 -6.91 9.00 4.21
N THR A 38 -8.12 9.41 3.81
CA THR A 38 -8.95 10.39 4.53
C THR A 38 -9.77 9.75 5.64
N ASN A 39 -9.95 8.42 5.63
CA ASN A 39 -10.65 7.70 6.68
C ASN A 39 -9.66 6.90 7.56
N LEU A 40 -9.97 6.85 8.86
CA LEU A 40 -9.09 6.26 9.87
C LEU A 40 -8.95 4.75 9.72
N ALA A 41 -10.05 4.04 9.43
CA ALA A 41 -10.06 2.59 9.33
C ALA A 41 -9.16 2.08 8.18
N GLU A 42 -9.21 2.75 7.03
CA GLU A 42 -8.36 2.48 5.87
C GLU A 42 -6.90 2.82 6.17
N ARG A 43 -6.63 3.98 6.77
CA ARG A 43 -5.27 4.36 7.19
C ARG A 43 -4.64 3.31 8.10
N ASP A 44 -5.39 2.83 9.09
CA ASP A 44 -4.92 1.80 10.03
C ASP A 44 -4.68 0.47 9.32
N HIS A 45 -5.58 0.07 8.41
CA HIS A 45 -5.41 -1.11 7.60
C HIS A 45 -4.13 -1.06 6.76
N LEU A 46 -3.93 0.03 6.02
CA LEU A 46 -2.79 0.23 5.13
C LEU A 46 -1.47 0.31 5.92
N THR A 47 -1.48 1.00 7.07
CA THR A 47 -0.30 1.10 7.95
C THR A 47 0.12 -0.26 8.49
N ARG A 48 -0.84 -1.09 8.94
CA ARG A 48 -0.55 -2.47 9.37
C ARG A 48 -0.04 -3.34 8.22
N ARG A 49 -0.54 -3.15 6.99
CA ARG A 49 -0.05 -3.88 5.82
C ARG A 49 1.41 -3.53 5.52
N ALA A 50 1.76 -2.25 5.48
CA ALA A 50 3.14 -1.79 5.31
C ALA A 50 4.06 -2.33 6.42
N ALA A 51 3.64 -2.27 7.68
CA ALA A 51 4.43 -2.77 8.81
C ALA A 51 4.72 -4.27 8.71
N ARG A 52 3.74 -5.09 8.35
CA ARG A 52 3.92 -6.54 8.17
C ARG A 52 4.90 -6.87 7.06
N LEU A 53 4.80 -6.20 5.91
CA LEU A 53 5.73 -6.42 4.80
C LEU A 53 7.15 -5.99 5.17
N ASN A 54 7.32 -4.85 5.85
CA ASN A 54 8.62 -4.42 6.36
C ASN A 54 9.20 -5.37 7.42
N GLU A 55 8.36 -6.05 8.20
CA GLU A 55 8.83 -7.11 9.09
C GLU A 55 9.29 -8.34 8.31
N ALA A 56 8.54 -8.77 7.28
CA ALA A 56 8.90 -9.89 6.42
C ALA A 56 10.23 -9.65 5.68
N LEU A 57 10.47 -8.42 5.22
CA LEU A 57 11.70 -8.02 4.52
C LEU A 57 12.94 -7.92 5.44
N ARG A 58 12.75 -7.86 6.75
CA ARG A 58 13.85 -7.77 7.74
C ARG A 58 14.35 -9.13 8.22
N ARG A 59 13.67 -10.21 7.85
CA ARG A 59 14.01 -11.60 8.20
C ARG A 59 14.83 -12.22 7.09
#